data_AF-A0A918F5T0-F1
#
_entry.id   AF-A0A918F5T0-F1
#
_cell.length_a   1.000
_cell.length_b   1.000
_cell.length_c   1.000
_cell.angle_alpha   90.00
_cell.angle_beta   90.00
_cell.angle_gamma   90.00
#
_symmetry.space_group_name_H-M   'P 1'
#
loop_
_entity.id
_entity.type
_entity.pdbx_description
1 polymer ?
#
loop_
_entity_poly.entity_id
_entity_poly.type
_entity_poly.pdbx_seq_one_letter_code
_entity_poly.pdbx_strand_id
1 'polypeptide(L)'
;MTDLSASQPQTDSQIRVHRIEARFMELPNSVNAFVVELPASVVIVDTALAMSSAREIRRVADDTGKPIRAVLLTHGHPDHYTGLWAFPGIPSYATAETLAFAHREDDEKHEDGTYLLGEDYPLDRLFPDTIIEDGFALDVDGTKFTYVNLGPGESDDDGMWIFEDEHGVQHAFIGDAASDRTHAYFADGHTAHWLKNLDKLQEVLRPDAKLYVGHGDSPVSLDIVPKQRTYIETFLQTVRDLPQGLTPEQASEAVVAKMSPLVPEDRLITLLTYKLDRGIERAQQQQTAAPASAQATLDEYYRSANAGDWSAWCDLFADNTVMDEQLAGHVETAATLRQMMANGLGGYASFRNEPKHTVLSGNQAAVVSQITGRTHTGTDISARVINYFQFDDAGKIVYFMNTHDTVPFQPLFDPANTAPATETV
;
A
#
# COMPACT_ATOMS: atom_id res chain seq x y z
N MET A 1 -32.18 -22.71 59.56
CA MET A 1 -31.71 -22.78 58.16
C MET A 1 -31.63 -21.35 57.67
N THR A 2 -30.47 -20.74 57.82
CA THR A 2 -30.16 -19.41 57.28
C THR A 2 -29.62 -19.61 55.88
N ASP A 3 -30.37 -19.12 54.91
CA ASP A 3 -30.04 -19.13 53.49
C ASP A 3 -28.91 -18.13 53.25
N LEU A 4 -27.74 -18.64 52.87
CA LEU A 4 -26.58 -17.88 52.43
C LEU A 4 -26.50 -17.99 50.91
N SER A 5 -27.41 -17.33 50.20
CA SER A 5 -27.22 -17.06 48.78
C SER A 5 -26.23 -15.90 48.66
N ALA A 6 -24.94 -16.22 48.55
CA ALA A 6 -23.93 -15.27 48.12
C ALA A 6 -24.34 -14.73 46.75
N SER A 7 -24.63 -13.43 46.67
CA SER A 7 -24.74 -12.72 45.40
C SER A 7 -23.39 -12.84 44.69
N GLN A 8 -23.33 -13.60 43.59
CA GLN A 8 -22.20 -13.54 42.68
C GLN A 8 -22.09 -12.08 42.18
N PRO A 9 -20.89 -11.49 42.16
CA PRO A 9 -20.71 -10.18 41.53
C PRO A 9 -21.11 -10.32 40.07
N GLN A 10 -22.07 -9.50 39.61
CA GLN A 10 -22.30 -9.30 38.18
C GLN A 10 -20.99 -8.77 37.60
N THR A 11 -20.24 -9.64 36.94
CA THR A 11 -19.12 -9.24 36.11
C THR A 11 -19.68 -8.39 34.99
N ASP A 12 -19.31 -7.12 35.00
CA ASP A 12 -19.58 -6.19 33.91
C ASP A 12 -19.05 -6.82 32.62
N SER A 13 -19.96 -7.29 31.75
CA SER A 13 -19.64 -8.10 30.57
C SER A 13 -19.22 -7.25 29.38
N GLN A 14 -19.07 -5.94 29.58
CA GLN A 14 -18.83 -4.97 28.53
C GLN A 14 -17.36 -4.85 28.20
N ILE A 15 -17.02 -4.93 26.90
CA ILE A 15 -15.67 -4.66 26.43
C ILE A 15 -15.40 -3.15 26.54
N ARG A 16 -14.24 -2.79 27.11
CA ARG A 16 -13.77 -1.40 27.17
C ARG A 16 -12.43 -1.26 26.48
N VAL A 17 -12.25 -0.18 25.75
CA VAL A 17 -10.97 0.19 25.16
C VAL A 17 -10.45 1.44 25.86
N HIS A 18 -9.38 1.28 26.64
CA HIS A 18 -8.69 2.39 27.28
C HIS A 18 -7.60 2.90 26.34
N ARG A 19 -7.65 4.18 26.00
CA ARG A 19 -6.62 4.87 25.22
C ARG A 19 -5.58 5.46 26.17
N ILE A 20 -4.31 5.19 25.91
CA ILE A 20 -3.18 5.83 26.57
C ILE A 20 -2.50 6.70 25.53
N GLU A 21 -2.55 8.03 25.70
CA GLU A 21 -1.73 8.96 24.92
C GLU A 21 -0.32 8.98 25.51
N ALA A 22 0.55 8.09 25.01
CA ALA A 22 1.93 7.99 25.42
C ALA A 22 2.73 9.17 24.88
N ARG A 23 3.37 9.92 25.78
CA ARG A 23 4.11 11.13 25.44
C ARG A 23 5.60 10.84 25.38
N PHE A 24 6.28 11.47 24.44
CA PHE A 24 7.73 11.53 24.46
C PHE A 24 8.15 12.65 25.42
N MET A 25 9.05 12.38 26.36
CA MET A 25 9.39 13.32 27.43
C MET A 25 10.01 14.64 26.91
N GLU A 26 10.62 14.60 25.72
CA GLU A 26 11.44 15.69 25.17
C GLU A 26 10.87 16.34 23.89
N LEU A 27 9.85 15.72 23.28
CA LEU A 27 9.21 16.22 22.07
C LEU A 27 7.71 16.42 22.31
N PRO A 28 7.06 17.43 21.70
CA PRO A 28 5.61 17.58 21.72
C PRO A 28 4.95 16.54 20.80
N ASN A 29 5.43 15.30 20.86
CA ASN A 29 4.97 14.17 20.11
C ASN A 29 4.17 13.24 21.06
N SER A 30 3.27 12.44 20.53
CA SER A 30 2.57 11.40 21.29
C SER A 30 2.07 10.32 20.36
N VAL A 31 2.12 9.07 20.84
CA VAL A 31 1.56 7.89 20.17
C VAL A 31 0.49 7.29 21.09
N ASN A 32 -0.53 6.66 20.52
CA ASN A 32 -1.56 5.98 21.26
C ASN A 32 -1.20 4.50 21.36
N ALA A 33 -1.39 3.97 22.56
CA ALA A 33 -1.50 2.54 22.80
C ALA A 33 -2.84 2.24 23.45
N PHE A 34 -3.31 1.00 23.32
CA PHE A 34 -4.64 0.63 23.75
C PHE A 34 -4.63 -0.58 24.68
N VAL A 35 -5.40 -0.48 25.75
CA VAL A 35 -5.71 -1.60 26.64
C VAL A 35 -7.15 -2.00 26.37
N VAL A 36 -7.34 -3.15 25.75
CA VAL A 36 -8.66 -3.75 25.50
C VAL A 36 -9.01 -4.64 26.67
N GLU A 37 -9.87 -4.12 27.55
CA GLU A 37 -10.37 -4.82 28.71
C GLU A 37 -11.58 -5.68 28.31
N LEU A 38 -11.37 -6.99 28.29
CA LEU A 38 -12.40 -8.01 28.06
C LEU A 38 -13.03 -8.45 29.38
N PRO A 39 -14.10 -9.29 29.38
CA PRO A 39 -14.75 -9.71 30.62
C PRO A 39 -13.81 -10.41 31.63
N ALA A 40 -12.86 -11.23 31.16
CA ALA A 40 -11.99 -12.03 32.03
C ALA A 40 -10.48 -11.81 31.81
N SER A 41 -10.08 -10.95 30.87
CA SER A 41 -8.68 -10.69 30.53
C SER A 41 -8.48 -9.33 29.87
N VAL A 42 -7.22 -9.02 29.55
CA VAL A 42 -6.80 -7.81 28.84
C VAL A 42 -5.94 -8.18 27.63
N VAL A 43 -6.14 -7.45 26.54
CA VAL A 43 -5.27 -7.45 25.35
C VAL A 43 -4.67 -6.06 25.18
N ILE A 44 -3.38 -5.98 24.89
CA ILE A 44 -2.67 -4.72 24.61
C ILE A 44 -2.55 -4.57 23.10
N VAL A 45 -2.76 -3.36 22.57
CA VAL A 45 -2.48 -3.03 21.17
C VAL A 45 -1.47 -1.89 21.13
N ASP A 46 -0.30 -2.17 20.55
CA ASP A 46 0.90 -1.33 20.57
C ASP A 46 1.39 -0.95 21.98
N THR A 47 2.61 -0.44 22.09
CA THR A 47 3.31 -0.38 23.39
C THR A 47 4.07 0.92 23.70
N ALA A 48 3.98 1.94 22.86
CA ALA A 48 4.70 3.21 22.99
C ALA A 48 6.23 3.09 22.83
N LEU A 49 6.92 4.25 22.78
CA LEU A 49 8.39 4.32 22.67
C LEU A 49 9.12 4.27 24.02
N ALA A 50 8.63 5.06 24.97
CA ALA A 50 9.32 5.33 26.22
C ALA A 50 8.95 4.31 27.31
N MET A 51 9.92 3.89 28.13
CA MET A 51 9.67 2.97 29.23
C MET A 51 8.66 3.52 30.24
N SER A 52 8.66 4.83 30.51
CA SER A 52 7.68 5.50 31.36
C SER A 52 6.24 5.32 30.84
N SER A 53 6.03 5.49 29.53
CA SER A 53 4.74 5.28 28.87
C SER A 53 4.36 3.79 28.85
N ALA A 54 5.31 2.90 28.56
CA ALA A 54 5.09 1.46 28.61
C ALA A 54 4.65 0.98 30.01
N ARG A 55 5.23 1.55 31.07
CA ARG A 55 4.80 1.32 32.47
C ARG A 55 3.40 1.84 32.75
N GLU A 56 3.00 2.97 32.15
CA GLU A 56 1.64 3.47 32.26
C GLU A 56 0.63 2.54 31.60
N ILE A 57 0.90 2.06 30.39
CA ILE A 57 0.07 1.07 29.70
C ILE A 57 -0.06 -0.18 30.57
N ARG A 58 1.07 -0.68 31.08
CA ARG A 58 1.09 -1.84 31.97
C ARG A 58 0.28 -1.62 33.25
N ARG A 59 0.41 -0.44 33.87
CA ARG A 59 -0.36 -0.06 35.07
C ARG A 59 -1.86 -0.04 34.79
N VAL A 60 -2.29 0.57 33.68
CA VAL A 60 -3.71 0.60 33.29
C VAL A 60 -4.24 -0.81 33.10
N ALA A 61 -3.47 -1.71 32.48
CA ALA A 61 -3.83 -3.11 32.33
C ALA A 61 -3.92 -3.84 33.69
N ASP A 62 -2.92 -3.70 34.56
CA ASP A 62 -2.88 -4.33 35.88
C ASP A 62 -4.00 -3.81 36.81
N ASP A 63 -4.35 -2.52 36.72
CA ASP A 63 -5.42 -1.87 37.49
C ASP A 63 -6.81 -2.46 37.20
N THR A 64 -6.98 -3.17 36.07
CA THR A 64 -8.21 -3.93 35.78
C THR A 64 -8.38 -5.17 36.67
N GLY A 65 -7.31 -5.65 37.30
CA GLY A 65 -7.27 -6.90 38.07
C GLY A 65 -7.38 -8.17 37.21
N LYS A 66 -7.29 -8.05 35.88
CA LYS A 66 -7.44 -9.15 34.92
C LYS A 66 -6.09 -9.55 34.31
N PRO A 67 -5.87 -10.83 33.95
CA PRO A 67 -4.64 -11.25 33.31
C PRO A 67 -4.49 -10.66 31.91
N ILE A 68 -3.29 -10.17 31.59
CA ILE A 68 -2.90 -9.78 30.23
C ILE A 68 -2.63 -11.06 29.43
N ARG A 69 -3.28 -11.23 28.27
CA ARG A 69 -3.22 -12.46 27.47
C ARG A 69 -2.37 -12.33 26.21
N ALA A 70 -2.30 -11.14 25.64
CA ALA A 70 -1.61 -10.89 24.39
C ALA A 70 -1.22 -9.41 24.25
N VAL A 71 -0.15 -9.18 23.50
CA VAL A 71 0.18 -7.89 22.91
C VAL A 71 0.07 -8.02 21.40
N LEU A 72 -0.70 -7.15 20.76
CA LEU A 72 -0.95 -7.13 19.33
C LEU A 72 -0.23 -5.91 18.75
N LEU A 73 0.67 -6.12 17.80
CA LEU A 73 1.33 -4.99 17.13
C LEU A 73 0.68 -4.68 15.80
N THR A 74 0.58 -3.39 15.50
CA THR A 74 0.11 -2.90 14.20
C THR A 74 1.22 -2.91 13.15
N HIS A 75 2.42 -2.43 13.51
CA HIS A 75 3.58 -2.34 12.63
C HIS A 75 4.90 -2.18 13.41
N GLY A 76 6.01 -2.03 12.69
CA GLY A 76 7.37 -2.15 13.23
C GLY A 76 8.08 -0.85 13.59
N HIS A 77 7.41 0.31 13.66
CA HIS A 77 8.07 1.52 14.14
C HIS A 77 8.36 1.46 15.65
N PRO A 78 9.47 2.06 16.13
CA PRO A 78 9.89 1.96 17.52
C PRO A 78 8.82 2.37 18.55
N ASP A 79 7.99 3.36 18.24
CA ASP A 79 6.93 3.84 19.12
C ASP A 79 5.69 2.94 19.19
N HIS A 80 5.68 1.84 18.44
CA HIS A 80 4.64 0.80 18.53
C HIS A 80 5.13 -0.47 19.25
N TYR A 81 6.41 -0.83 19.17
CA TYR A 81 6.91 -2.10 19.73
C TYR A 81 7.89 -1.96 20.91
N THR A 82 8.64 -0.87 21.06
CA THR A 82 9.77 -0.86 22.03
C THR A 82 9.31 -0.98 23.48
N GLY A 83 8.11 -0.49 23.80
CA GLY A 83 7.49 -0.69 25.10
C GLY A 83 7.09 -2.13 25.41
N LEU A 84 7.24 -3.09 24.49
CA LEU A 84 7.20 -4.53 24.80
C LEU A 84 8.10 -4.89 25.98
N TRP A 85 9.15 -4.10 26.24
CA TRP A 85 9.96 -4.13 27.46
C TRP A 85 9.14 -4.29 28.75
N ALA A 86 7.96 -3.68 28.86
CA ALA A 86 7.08 -3.76 30.03
C ALA A 86 6.21 -5.03 30.10
N PHE A 87 6.27 -5.90 29.09
CA PHE A 87 5.43 -7.10 28.94
C PHE A 87 6.24 -8.40 28.76
N PRO A 88 7.29 -8.66 29.56
CA PRO A 88 8.09 -9.87 29.40
C PRO A 88 7.25 -11.14 29.62
N GLY A 89 7.37 -12.09 28.69
CA GLY A 89 6.68 -13.39 28.76
C GLY A 89 5.19 -13.35 28.39
N ILE A 90 4.67 -12.22 27.94
CA ILE A 90 3.34 -12.13 27.33
C ILE A 90 3.48 -12.36 25.82
N PRO A 91 2.74 -13.30 25.21
CA PRO A 91 2.79 -13.53 23.77
C PRO A 91 2.52 -12.25 22.98
N SER A 92 3.36 -11.97 22.00
CA SER A 92 3.33 -10.74 21.20
C SER A 92 3.27 -11.07 19.72
N TYR A 93 2.26 -10.55 19.03
CA TYR A 93 1.87 -10.99 17.69
C TYR A 93 2.18 -9.93 16.63
N ALA A 94 2.90 -10.33 15.58
CA ALA A 94 3.23 -9.52 14.42
C ALA A 94 3.54 -10.41 13.20
N THR A 95 3.53 -9.85 11.98
CA THR A 95 4.00 -10.56 10.78
C THR A 95 5.52 -10.75 10.81
N ALA A 96 6.04 -11.62 9.94
CA ALA A 96 7.48 -11.77 9.75
C ALA A 96 8.11 -10.49 9.19
N GLU A 97 7.38 -9.80 8.31
CA GLU A 97 7.75 -8.53 7.69
C GLU A 97 7.83 -7.41 8.72
N THR A 98 6.83 -7.27 9.60
CA THR A 98 6.83 -6.34 10.73
C THR A 98 8.00 -6.62 11.68
N LEU A 99 8.27 -7.89 12.03
CA LEU A 99 9.42 -8.25 12.88
C LEU A 99 10.75 -7.86 12.21
N ALA A 100 10.91 -8.19 10.93
CA ALA A 100 12.10 -7.84 10.18
C ALA A 100 12.28 -6.33 10.06
N PHE A 101 11.18 -5.57 9.93
CA PHE A 101 11.18 -4.12 9.91
C PHE A 101 11.58 -3.55 11.28
N ALA A 102 10.98 -4.03 12.38
CA ALA A 102 11.30 -3.60 13.74
C ALA A 102 12.79 -3.77 14.07
N HIS A 103 13.41 -4.86 13.63
CA HIS A 103 14.86 -5.06 13.80
C HIS A 103 15.69 -4.02 13.03
N ARG A 104 15.34 -3.72 11.78
CA ARG A 104 16.04 -2.69 10.99
C ARG A 104 15.89 -1.31 11.62
N GLU A 105 14.69 -1.00 12.09
CA GLU A 105 14.35 0.27 12.74
C GLU A 105 15.05 0.43 14.08
N ASP A 106 15.20 -0.64 14.86
CA ASP A 106 16.01 -0.60 16.08
C ASP A 106 17.46 -0.24 15.75
N ASP A 107 18.07 -0.95 14.79
CA ASP A 107 19.45 -0.70 14.37
C ASP A 107 19.64 0.73 13.83
N GLU A 108 18.71 1.23 13.01
CA GLU A 108 18.80 2.57 12.38
C GLU A 108 18.55 3.70 13.39
N LYS A 109 17.60 3.53 14.32
CA LYS A 109 17.11 4.60 15.21
C LYS A 109 17.61 4.48 16.65
N HIS A 110 18.47 3.50 16.98
CA HIS A 110 18.97 3.30 18.33
C HIS A 110 19.61 4.56 18.92
N GLU A 111 20.54 5.18 18.19
CA GLU A 111 21.25 6.38 18.65
C GLU A 111 20.31 7.57 18.82
N ASP A 112 19.38 7.77 17.89
CA ASP A 112 18.34 8.81 17.97
C ASP A 112 17.46 8.60 19.22
N GLY A 113 17.00 7.38 19.46
CA GLY A 113 16.17 7.04 20.62
C GLY A 113 16.91 7.24 21.93
N THR A 114 18.17 6.78 22.04
CA THR A 114 19.01 6.99 23.23
C THR A 114 19.28 8.47 23.46
N TYR A 115 19.49 9.25 22.39
CA TYR A 115 19.70 10.69 22.50
C TYR A 115 18.43 11.43 22.97
N LEU A 116 17.26 11.06 22.43
CA LEU A 116 15.97 11.74 22.68
C LEU A 116 15.24 11.31 23.96
N LEU A 117 15.60 10.17 24.55
CA LEU A 117 14.91 9.64 25.73
C LEU A 117 15.88 9.27 26.87
N GLY A 118 17.18 9.26 26.62
CA GLY A 118 18.20 8.95 27.63
C GLY A 118 17.93 7.61 28.33
N GLU A 119 17.83 7.64 29.66
CA GLU A 119 17.54 6.47 30.47
C GLU A 119 16.10 5.94 30.35
N ASP A 120 15.19 6.67 29.68
CA ASP A 120 13.81 6.25 29.45
C ASP A 120 13.64 5.45 28.14
N TYR A 121 14.69 5.38 27.31
CA TYR A 121 14.77 4.43 26.21
C TYR A 121 15.29 3.09 26.74
N PRO A 122 14.66 1.95 26.44
CA PRO A 122 15.18 0.67 26.90
C PRO A 122 16.59 0.44 26.32
N LEU A 123 17.47 -0.28 27.03
CA LEU A 123 18.74 -0.75 26.46
C LEU A 123 18.56 -2.11 25.78
N ASP A 124 17.91 -3.04 26.49
CA ASP A 124 17.53 -4.34 25.94
C ASP A 124 16.15 -4.24 25.28
N ARG A 125 16.05 -4.58 23.98
CA ARG A 125 14.77 -4.67 23.27
C ARG A 125 14.10 -6.02 23.51
N LEU A 126 12.77 -5.97 23.61
CA LEU A 126 11.92 -7.13 23.31
C LEU A 126 11.26 -6.88 21.96
N PHE A 127 11.17 -7.94 21.17
CA PHE A 127 10.52 -7.95 19.86
C PHE A 127 9.36 -8.96 19.86
N PRO A 128 8.42 -8.85 18.92
CA PRO A 128 7.36 -9.84 18.73
C PRO A 128 7.92 -11.27 18.68
N ASP A 129 7.28 -12.17 19.43
CA ASP A 129 7.72 -13.57 19.55
C ASP A 129 6.80 -14.57 18.84
N THR A 130 5.65 -14.10 18.35
CA THR A 130 4.65 -14.93 17.68
C THR A 130 4.36 -14.38 16.28
N ILE A 131 4.83 -15.11 15.27
CA ILE A 131 4.61 -14.75 13.86
C ILE A 131 3.21 -15.15 13.40
N ILE A 132 2.55 -14.23 12.71
CA ILE A 132 1.22 -14.41 12.13
C ILE A 132 1.21 -14.05 10.63
N GLU A 133 0.13 -14.42 9.94
CA GLU A 133 -0.12 -14.10 8.53
C GLU A 133 -1.46 -13.33 8.39
N ASP A 134 -1.73 -12.81 7.20
CA ASP A 134 -3.01 -12.17 6.89
C ASP A 134 -4.21 -13.08 7.20
N GLY A 135 -5.25 -12.53 7.81
CA GLY A 135 -6.44 -13.27 8.23
C GLY A 135 -6.26 -14.14 9.47
N PHE A 136 -5.08 -14.13 10.11
CA PHE A 136 -4.90 -14.77 11.42
C PHE A 136 -5.92 -14.25 12.42
N ALA A 137 -6.40 -15.14 13.29
CA ALA A 137 -7.36 -14.79 14.31
C ALA A 137 -7.01 -15.36 15.67
N LEU A 138 -6.91 -14.47 16.65
CA LEU A 138 -6.72 -14.79 18.06
C LEU A 138 -8.05 -14.73 18.79
N ASP A 139 -8.44 -15.83 19.43
CA ASP A 139 -9.58 -15.85 20.35
C ASP A 139 -9.09 -15.57 21.78
N VAL A 140 -9.62 -14.51 22.39
CA VAL A 140 -9.38 -14.19 23.80
C VAL A 140 -10.73 -14.06 24.49
N ASP A 141 -11.03 -14.98 25.40
CA ASP A 141 -12.28 -15.04 26.15
C ASP A 141 -13.55 -14.98 25.26
N GLY A 142 -13.49 -15.60 24.07
CA GLY A 142 -14.59 -15.61 23.10
C GLY A 142 -14.68 -14.36 22.21
N THR A 143 -13.77 -13.40 22.38
CA THR A 143 -13.62 -12.24 21.48
C THR A 143 -12.54 -12.56 20.45
N LYS A 144 -12.91 -12.49 19.16
CA LYS A 144 -12.01 -12.81 18.05
C LYS A 144 -11.33 -11.55 17.52
N PHE A 145 -10.03 -11.44 17.72
CA PHE A 145 -9.17 -10.41 17.12
C PHE A 145 -8.61 -10.95 15.80
N THR A 146 -8.97 -10.34 14.69
CA THR A 146 -8.51 -10.73 13.34
C THR A 146 -7.49 -9.73 12.84
N TYR A 147 -6.34 -10.21 12.38
CA TYR A 147 -5.33 -9.39 11.74
C TYR A 147 -5.62 -9.24 10.24
N VAL A 148 -5.44 -8.04 9.73
CA VAL A 148 -5.47 -7.74 8.30
C VAL A 148 -4.15 -7.09 7.94
N ASN A 149 -3.41 -7.72 7.04
CA ASN A 149 -2.16 -7.17 6.51
C ASN A 149 -2.50 -6.08 5.48
N LEU A 150 -1.99 -4.87 5.68
CA LEU A 150 -2.08 -3.77 4.72
C LEU A 150 -0.85 -3.76 3.80
N GLY A 151 0.30 -4.21 4.29
CA GLY A 151 1.59 -4.18 3.60
C GLY A 151 2.22 -2.79 3.67
N PRO A 152 3.18 -2.46 2.77
CA PRO A 152 3.87 -1.18 2.79
C PRO A 152 2.89 0.00 2.71
N GLY A 153 3.12 1.08 3.46
CA GLY A 153 2.22 2.22 3.50
C GLY A 153 2.82 3.45 4.17
N GLU A 154 2.41 3.68 5.42
CA GLU A 154 3.07 4.65 6.29
C GLU A 154 4.47 4.13 6.65
N SER A 155 4.57 2.82 6.94
CA SER A 155 5.81 2.11 7.21
C SER A 155 6.13 1.02 6.16
N ASP A 156 7.23 0.27 6.34
CA ASP A 156 7.59 -0.84 5.43
C ASP A 156 6.60 -2.03 5.47
N ASP A 157 5.83 -2.18 6.57
CA ASP A 157 4.80 -3.21 6.72
C ASP A 157 3.76 -2.78 7.76
N ASP A 158 2.58 -2.36 7.29
CA ASP A 158 1.46 -1.94 8.14
C ASP A 158 0.41 -3.04 8.26
N GLY A 159 -0.25 -3.09 9.42
CA GLY A 159 -1.39 -3.96 9.64
C GLY A 159 -2.43 -3.36 10.57
N MET A 160 -3.60 -3.99 10.59
CA MET A 160 -4.67 -3.63 11.51
C MET A 160 -5.26 -4.84 12.23
N TRP A 161 -5.69 -4.61 13.47
CA TRP A 161 -6.42 -5.60 14.28
C TRP A 161 -7.88 -5.22 14.42
N ILE A 162 -8.77 -6.17 14.12
CA ILE A 162 -10.22 -5.96 14.16
C ILE A 162 -10.86 -6.91 15.16
N PHE A 163 -11.77 -6.41 15.99
CA PHE A 163 -12.70 -7.23 16.76
C PHE A 163 -14.12 -6.66 16.70
N GLU A 164 -15.09 -7.45 17.15
CA GLU A 164 -16.48 -7.03 17.30
C GLU A 164 -16.89 -7.13 18.78
N ASP A 165 -17.54 -6.08 19.29
CA ASP A 165 -18.02 -6.05 20.68
C ASP A 165 -19.34 -6.81 20.86
N GLU A 166 -19.82 -6.91 22.11
CA GLU A 166 -21.07 -7.60 22.44
C GLU A 166 -22.33 -6.96 21.83
N HIS A 167 -22.21 -5.77 21.25
CA HIS A 167 -23.27 -5.03 20.58
C HIS A 167 -23.19 -5.11 19.05
N GLY A 168 -22.20 -5.82 18.50
CA GLY A 168 -21.99 -5.93 17.06
C GLY A 168 -21.27 -4.72 16.45
N VAL A 169 -20.65 -3.87 17.25
CA VAL A 169 -19.86 -2.73 16.75
C VAL A 169 -18.46 -3.22 16.37
N GLN A 170 -17.97 -2.81 15.20
CA GLN A 170 -16.61 -3.14 14.77
C GLN A 170 -15.61 -2.18 15.39
N HIS A 171 -14.53 -2.71 15.95
CA HIS A 171 -13.39 -1.95 16.48
C HIS A 171 -12.14 -2.31 15.67
N ALA A 172 -11.46 -1.32 15.11
CA ALA A 172 -10.29 -1.52 14.26
C ALA A 172 -9.11 -0.67 14.74
N PHE A 173 -8.01 -1.30 15.13
CA PHE A 173 -6.74 -0.63 15.45
C PHE A 173 -5.90 -0.58 14.19
N ILE A 174 -5.73 0.61 13.62
CA ILE A 174 -5.19 0.79 12.26
C ILE A 174 -3.75 1.31 12.24
N GLY A 175 -3.08 1.37 13.40
CA GLY A 175 -1.75 1.96 13.53
C GLY A 175 -1.73 3.36 12.92
N ASP A 176 -0.73 3.62 12.10
CA ASP A 176 -0.53 4.91 11.44
C ASP A 176 -1.03 4.96 10.00
N ALA A 177 -1.85 3.99 9.60
CA ALA A 177 -2.53 4.03 8.29
C ALA A 177 -3.35 5.32 8.09
N ALA A 178 -3.81 5.96 9.18
CA ALA A 178 -4.31 7.33 9.18
C ALA A 178 -4.11 8.00 10.55
N SER A 179 -4.03 9.33 10.60
CA SER A 179 -3.89 10.10 11.85
C SER A 179 -4.93 11.22 11.95
N ASP A 180 -5.49 11.49 13.13
CA ASP A 180 -6.48 12.58 13.32
C ASP A 180 -5.87 13.84 13.93
N ARG A 181 -6.01 14.96 13.21
CA ARG A 181 -5.57 16.30 13.66
C ARG A 181 -4.08 16.35 14.01
N THR A 182 -3.27 15.52 13.37
CA THR A 182 -1.82 15.52 13.49
C THR A 182 -1.19 15.38 12.11
N HIS A 183 0.09 15.71 12.03
CA HIS A 183 0.90 15.39 10.85
C HIS A 183 1.17 13.89 10.73
N ALA A 184 1.64 13.47 9.54
CA ALA A 184 1.96 12.07 9.23
C ALA A 184 3.41 11.95 8.75
N TYR A 185 3.99 10.76 8.89
CA TYR A 185 5.39 10.49 8.54
C TYR A 185 5.51 9.93 7.12
N PHE A 186 6.50 10.44 6.39
CA PHE A 186 6.68 10.16 4.95
C PHE A 186 8.04 9.57 4.62
N ALA A 187 8.93 9.41 5.61
CA ALA A 187 10.33 9.11 5.30
C ALA A 187 10.51 7.69 4.73
N ASP A 188 9.63 6.74 5.08
CA ASP A 188 9.64 5.37 4.54
C ASP A 188 9.23 5.31 3.06
N GLY A 189 8.39 6.25 2.64
CA GLY A 189 8.21 6.61 1.25
C GLY A 189 7.19 5.77 0.50
N HIS A 190 6.41 4.88 1.12
CA HIS A 190 5.48 4.00 0.40
C HIS A 190 4.14 4.66 0.04
N THR A 191 4.13 5.96 -0.24
CA THR A 191 2.92 6.79 -0.46
C THR A 191 1.91 6.21 -1.46
N ALA A 192 2.37 5.59 -2.55
CA ALA A 192 1.48 4.96 -3.53
C ALA A 192 0.79 3.71 -2.97
N HIS A 193 1.50 2.88 -2.19
CA HIS A 193 0.91 1.75 -1.49
C HIS A 193 0.03 2.22 -0.34
N TRP A 194 0.42 3.27 0.38
CA TRP A 194 -0.39 3.87 1.43
C TRP A 194 -1.77 4.30 0.93
N LEU A 195 -1.85 4.93 -0.25
CA LEU A 195 -3.12 5.27 -0.89
C LEU A 195 -3.98 4.03 -1.22
N LYS A 196 -3.37 2.88 -1.54
CA LYS A 196 -4.08 1.59 -1.72
C LYS A 196 -4.54 1.02 -0.36
N ASN A 197 -3.76 1.19 0.70
CA ASN A 197 -4.12 0.78 2.06
C ASN A 197 -5.36 1.55 2.55
N LEU A 198 -5.47 2.83 2.19
CA LEU A 198 -6.67 3.63 2.46
C LEU A 198 -7.93 3.08 1.77
N ASP A 199 -7.82 2.62 0.51
CA ASP A 199 -8.93 1.94 -0.18
C ASP A 199 -9.28 0.63 0.53
N LYS A 200 -8.26 -0.12 0.96
CA LYS A 200 -8.44 -1.37 1.69
C LYS A 200 -9.18 -1.18 3.01
N LEU A 201 -8.91 -0.10 3.75
CA LEU A 201 -9.67 0.24 4.96
C LEU A 201 -11.16 0.44 4.65
N GLN A 202 -11.50 1.12 3.55
CA GLN A 202 -12.90 1.34 3.15
C GLN A 202 -13.60 0.07 2.66
N GLU A 203 -12.85 -0.88 2.09
CA GLU A 203 -13.39 -2.18 1.65
C GLU A 203 -13.66 -3.13 2.82
N VAL A 204 -12.79 -3.15 3.82
CA VAL A 204 -12.83 -4.13 4.92
C VAL A 204 -13.67 -3.65 6.10
N LEU A 205 -13.65 -2.34 6.40
CA LEU A 205 -14.29 -1.79 7.58
C LEU A 205 -15.74 -1.38 7.31
N ARG A 206 -16.60 -1.62 8.30
CA ARG A 206 -18.00 -1.20 8.25
C ARG A 206 -18.11 0.32 8.42
N PRO A 207 -19.14 0.97 7.84
CA PRO A 207 -19.33 2.42 7.99
C PRO A 207 -19.46 2.90 9.44
N ASP A 208 -19.93 2.04 10.35
CA ASP A 208 -20.11 2.32 11.78
C ASP A 208 -18.92 1.86 12.65
N ALA A 209 -17.82 1.42 12.03
CA ALA A 209 -16.62 0.99 12.74
C ALA A 209 -15.99 2.14 13.55
N LYS A 210 -15.49 1.81 14.74
CA LYS A 210 -14.64 2.67 15.55
C LYS A 210 -13.18 2.38 15.21
N LEU A 211 -12.49 3.37 14.67
CA LEU A 211 -11.08 3.28 14.30
C LEU A 211 -10.21 3.86 15.41
N TYR A 212 -9.14 3.16 15.74
CA TYR A 212 -8.15 3.53 16.74
C TYR A 212 -6.83 3.77 16.02
N VAL A 213 -6.38 5.02 15.99
CA VAL A 213 -5.19 5.49 15.28
C VAL A 213 -3.99 5.59 16.21
N GLY A 214 -2.79 5.33 15.69
CA GLY A 214 -1.53 5.46 16.42
C GLY A 214 -1.26 6.91 16.81
N HIS A 215 -1.46 7.87 15.90
CA HIS A 215 -1.28 9.29 16.20
C HIS A 215 -2.57 10.12 16.15
N GLY A 216 -2.72 11.01 17.14
CA GLY A 216 -3.83 11.95 17.22
C GLY A 216 -5.00 11.46 18.07
N ASP A 217 -6.20 11.97 17.80
CA ASP A 217 -7.36 11.63 18.62
C ASP A 217 -8.02 10.31 18.22
N SER A 218 -8.46 9.55 19.23
CA SER A 218 -9.04 8.22 19.08
C SER A 218 -10.16 7.96 20.10
N PRO A 219 -11.20 7.18 19.73
CA PRO A 219 -11.45 6.63 18.40
C PRO A 219 -12.00 7.66 17.41
N VAL A 220 -11.91 7.35 16.11
CA VAL A 220 -12.47 8.14 14.99
C VAL A 220 -13.40 7.29 14.12
N SER A 221 -14.18 7.94 13.25
CA SER A 221 -14.96 7.27 12.21
C SER A 221 -14.14 7.03 10.94
N LEU A 222 -14.69 6.21 10.04
CA LEU A 222 -14.10 5.96 8.72
C LEU A 222 -13.97 7.23 7.85
N ASP A 223 -14.60 8.35 8.22
CA ASP A 223 -14.44 9.65 7.56
C ASP A 223 -13.01 10.22 7.66
N ILE A 224 -12.13 9.60 8.45
CA ILE A 224 -10.70 9.94 8.49
C ILE A 224 -9.98 9.57 7.19
N VAL A 225 -10.42 8.50 6.50
CA VAL A 225 -9.78 8.00 5.28
C VAL A 225 -9.67 9.07 4.17
N PRO A 226 -10.76 9.76 3.76
CA PRO A 226 -10.65 10.80 2.73
C PRO A 226 -9.78 11.99 3.17
N LYS A 227 -9.68 12.28 4.48
CA LYS A 227 -8.78 13.33 4.99
C LYS A 227 -7.32 12.91 4.87
N GLN A 228 -6.98 11.68 5.26
CA GLN A 228 -5.64 11.12 5.11
C GLN A 228 -5.23 11.07 3.63
N ARG A 229 -6.13 10.63 2.75
CA ARG A 229 -5.92 10.64 1.28
C ARG A 229 -5.57 12.04 0.78
N THR A 230 -6.37 13.04 1.15
CA THR A 230 -6.12 14.44 0.79
C THR A 230 -4.76 14.93 1.29
N TYR A 231 -4.36 14.52 2.49
CA TYR A 231 -3.07 14.87 3.08
C TYR A 231 -1.91 14.29 2.26
N ILE A 232 -1.92 12.98 1.97
CA ILE A 232 -0.91 12.30 1.15
C ILE A 232 -0.85 12.87 -0.28
N GLU A 233 -2.00 13.09 -0.91
CA GLU A 233 -2.07 13.67 -2.25
C GLU A 233 -1.53 15.10 -2.29
N THR A 234 -1.76 15.89 -1.23
CA THR A 234 -1.18 17.23 -1.11
C THR A 234 0.34 17.17 -0.95
N PHE A 235 0.86 16.23 -0.16
CA PHE A 235 2.31 16.00 -0.06
C PHE A 235 2.91 15.67 -1.43
N LEU A 236 2.35 14.69 -2.13
CA LEU A 236 2.81 14.27 -3.45
C LEU A 236 2.77 15.40 -4.48
N GLN A 237 1.68 16.17 -4.51
CA GLN A 237 1.54 17.33 -5.39
C GLN A 237 2.56 18.42 -5.04
N THR A 238 2.79 18.66 -3.75
CA THR A 238 3.78 19.64 -3.30
C THR A 238 5.18 19.25 -3.73
N VAL A 239 5.57 17.98 -3.54
CA VAL A 239 6.86 17.46 -3.99
C VAL A 239 7.02 17.59 -5.51
N ARG A 240 5.95 17.33 -6.28
CA ARG A 240 5.94 17.46 -7.75
C ARG A 240 6.18 18.89 -8.21
N ASP A 241 5.60 19.85 -7.49
CA ASP A 241 5.65 21.27 -7.83
C ASP A 241 6.93 21.97 -7.32
N LEU A 242 7.82 21.24 -6.63
CA LEU A 242 9.09 21.80 -6.15
C LEU A 242 9.95 22.29 -7.34
N PRO A 243 10.51 23.51 -7.26
CA PRO A 243 11.51 23.97 -8.21
C PRO A 243 12.71 23.04 -8.31
N GLN A 244 13.28 22.92 -9.50
CA GLN A 244 14.53 22.19 -9.71
C GLN A 244 15.71 22.91 -9.05
N GLY A 245 16.65 22.14 -8.49
CA GLY A 245 17.91 22.67 -7.94
C GLY A 245 17.84 23.21 -6.51
N LEU A 246 16.76 22.93 -5.76
CA LEU A 246 16.71 23.22 -4.32
C LEU A 246 17.67 22.31 -3.54
N THR A 247 18.21 22.82 -2.42
CA THR A 247 18.87 21.95 -1.42
C THR A 247 17.81 21.12 -0.67
N PRO A 248 18.20 20.00 -0.02
CA PRO A 248 17.27 19.21 0.81
C PRO A 248 16.53 20.06 1.85
N GLU A 249 17.22 20.97 2.52
CA GLU A 249 16.63 21.86 3.53
C GLU A 249 15.59 22.80 2.91
N GLN A 250 15.90 23.40 1.77
CA GLN A 250 14.97 24.28 1.05
C GLN A 250 13.73 23.53 0.56
N ALA A 251 13.89 22.29 0.11
CA ALA A 251 12.79 21.43 -0.28
C ALA A 251 11.91 21.07 0.92
N SER A 252 12.51 20.67 2.05
CA SER A 252 11.78 20.39 3.29
C SER A 252 11.02 21.62 3.80
N GLU A 253 11.65 22.81 3.84
CA GLU A 253 10.98 24.06 4.23
C GLU A 253 9.76 24.37 3.35
N ALA A 254 9.89 24.20 2.02
CA ALA A 254 8.79 24.42 1.09
C ALA A 254 7.64 23.43 1.29
N VAL A 255 7.96 22.16 1.54
CA VAL A 255 6.95 21.13 1.83
C VAL A 255 6.24 21.42 3.15
N VAL A 256 6.98 21.70 4.22
CA VAL A 256 6.40 22.06 5.53
C VAL A 256 5.47 23.26 5.41
N ALA A 257 5.91 24.33 4.73
CA ALA A 257 5.09 25.53 4.53
C ALA A 257 3.75 25.25 3.83
N LYS A 258 3.69 24.23 2.97
CA LYS A 258 2.48 23.83 2.25
C LYS A 258 1.61 22.85 3.04
N MET A 259 2.22 21.99 3.84
CA MET A 259 1.56 20.92 4.58
C MET A 259 1.03 21.36 5.95
N SER A 260 1.74 22.24 6.66
CA SER A 260 1.34 22.79 7.97
C SER A 260 -0.11 23.29 8.02
N PRO A 261 -0.61 24.08 7.04
CA PRO A 261 -1.99 24.56 7.07
C PRO A 261 -3.08 23.48 7.03
N LEU A 262 -2.76 22.23 6.66
CA LEU A 262 -3.71 21.12 6.65
C LEU A 262 -4.01 20.57 8.05
N VAL A 263 -3.13 20.83 9.02
CA VAL A 263 -3.28 20.40 10.42
C VAL A 263 -3.30 21.65 11.29
N PRO A 264 -4.48 22.22 11.57
CA PRO A 264 -4.59 23.34 12.49
C PRO A 264 -3.92 23.00 13.83
N GLU A 265 -3.10 23.92 14.36
CA GLU A 265 -2.27 23.77 15.57
C GLU A 265 -0.93 23.02 15.39
N ASP A 266 -0.58 22.57 14.17
CA ASP A 266 0.70 21.89 13.85
C ASP A 266 1.04 20.73 14.83
N ARG A 267 0.01 20.03 15.32
CA ARG A 267 0.19 18.93 16.28
C ARG A 267 1.05 17.82 15.65
N LEU A 268 2.06 17.40 16.41
CA LEU A 268 3.04 16.38 16.00
C LEU A 268 3.77 16.72 14.70
N ILE A 269 4.07 18.00 14.44
CA ILE A 269 4.85 18.44 13.26
C ILE A 269 6.17 17.67 13.08
N THR A 270 6.72 17.12 14.16
CA THR A 270 7.89 16.23 14.15
C THR A 270 7.69 14.99 13.27
N LEU A 271 6.48 14.44 13.15
CA LEU A 271 6.20 13.32 12.25
C LEU A 271 6.43 13.73 10.78
N LEU A 272 5.96 14.92 10.41
CA LEU A 272 6.21 15.45 9.06
C LEU A 272 7.69 15.78 8.85
N THR A 273 8.37 16.36 9.84
CA THR A 273 9.73 16.90 9.63
C THR A 273 10.85 15.89 9.82
N TYR A 274 10.62 14.80 10.58
CA TYR A 274 11.64 13.78 10.85
C TYR A 274 12.01 13.04 9.56
N LYS A 275 13.27 13.18 9.13
CA LYS A 275 13.82 12.61 7.88
C LYS A 275 12.97 12.95 6.64
N LEU A 276 12.36 14.14 6.61
CA LEU A 276 11.48 14.58 5.51
C LEU A 276 12.21 14.66 4.17
N ASP A 277 13.47 15.06 4.17
CA ASP A 277 14.35 15.07 3.00
C ASP A 277 14.39 13.70 2.31
N ARG A 278 14.53 12.60 3.08
CA ARG A 278 14.45 11.22 2.59
C ARG A 278 13.08 10.92 1.97
N GLY A 279 12.00 11.35 2.62
CA GLY A 279 10.63 11.18 2.10
C GLY A 279 10.39 11.92 0.78
N ILE A 280 10.90 13.15 0.68
CA ILE A 280 10.86 13.96 -0.56
C ILE A 280 11.65 13.26 -1.67
N GLU A 281 12.87 12.82 -1.39
CA GLU A 281 13.71 12.13 -2.37
C GLU A 281 13.01 10.86 -2.90
N ARG A 282 12.48 10.01 -2.01
CA ARG A 282 11.75 8.79 -2.37
C ARG A 282 10.50 9.09 -3.19
N ALA A 283 9.75 10.13 -2.82
CA ALA A 283 8.58 10.57 -3.59
C ALA A 283 8.97 11.09 -4.99
N GLN A 284 10.06 11.85 -5.12
CA GLN A 284 10.60 12.27 -6.41
C GLN A 284 11.06 11.07 -7.24
N GLN A 285 11.74 10.10 -6.62
CA GLN A 285 12.13 8.85 -7.27
C GLN A 285 10.91 8.08 -7.76
N GLN A 286 9.81 7.99 -7.00
CA GLN A 286 8.56 7.35 -7.45
C GLN A 286 7.85 8.12 -8.57
N GLN A 287 7.94 9.45 -8.58
CA GLN A 287 7.36 10.28 -9.64
C GLN A 287 8.17 10.27 -10.94
N THR A 288 9.49 10.09 -10.83
CA THR A 288 10.41 9.98 -11.97
C THR A 288 10.56 8.54 -12.45
N ALA A 289 10.43 7.57 -11.54
CA ALA A 289 10.19 6.17 -11.83
C ALA A 289 8.74 6.00 -12.28
N ALA A 290 8.47 6.43 -13.51
CA ALA A 290 7.45 5.73 -14.26
C ALA A 290 7.82 4.22 -14.22
N PRO A 291 6.92 3.33 -13.78
CA PRO A 291 7.21 1.91 -13.58
C PRO A 291 7.76 1.36 -14.88
N ALA A 292 9.07 1.06 -14.96
CA ALA A 292 9.82 0.75 -16.19
C ALA A 292 9.11 1.32 -17.44
N SER A 293 9.01 2.66 -17.46
CA SER A 293 7.83 3.40 -17.94
C SER A 293 6.91 2.72 -18.96
N ALA A 294 5.60 2.75 -18.71
CA ALA A 294 4.57 2.56 -19.74
C ALA A 294 4.93 3.28 -21.06
N GLN A 295 5.57 4.44 -20.98
CA GLN A 295 6.16 5.13 -22.13
C GLN A 295 7.25 4.34 -22.86
N ALA A 296 8.24 3.80 -22.15
CA ALA A 296 9.29 2.92 -22.71
C ALA A 296 8.68 1.63 -23.28
N THR A 297 7.70 1.03 -22.61
CA THR A 297 6.96 -0.12 -23.15
C THR A 297 6.21 0.25 -24.42
N LEU A 298 5.60 1.44 -24.51
CA LEU A 298 4.98 1.94 -25.75
C LEU A 298 6.00 2.19 -26.85
N ASP A 299 7.12 2.85 -26.54
CA ASP A 299 8.18 3.14 -27.49
C ASP A 299 8.73 1.83 -28.06
N GLU A 300 8.97 0.85 -27.19
CA GLU A 300 9.44 -0.49 -27.54
C GLU A 300 8.38 -1.29 -28.30
N TYR A 301 7.10 -1.16 -27.95
CA TYR A 301 5.98 -1.77 -28.67
C TYR A 301 5.97 -1.34 -30.13
N TYR A 302 6.03 -0.02 -30.39
CA TYR A 302 6.04 0.47 -31.77
C TYR A 302 7.37 0.19 -32.47
N ARG A 303 8.50 0.24 -31.77
CA ARG A 303 9.81 -0.10 -32.34
C ARG A 303 9.84 -1.56 -32.81
N SER A 304 9.53 -2.50 -31.93
CA SER A 304 9.56 -3.95 -32.21
C SER A 304 8.53 -4.36 -33.27
N ALA A 305 7.29 -3.84 -33.20
CA ALA A 305 6.26 -4.10 -34.22
C ALA A 305 6.67 -3.60 -35.61
N ASN A 306 7.27 -2.41 -35.71
CA ASN A 306 7.75 -1.87 -36.99
C ASN A 306 9.02 -2.56 -37.50
N ALA A 307 9.81 -3.18 -36.62
CA ALA A 307 10.97 -3.97 -36.98
C ALA A 307 10.60 -5.41 -37.39
N GLY A 308 9.35 -5.84 -37.15
CA GLY A 308 8.94 -7.25 -37.28
C GLY A 308 9.59 -8.18 -36.23
N ASP A 309 10.05 -7.60 -35.12
CA ASP A 309 10.68 -8.34 -34.01
C ASP A 309 9.60 -8.80 -33.03
N TRP A 310 8.85 -9.83 -33.45
CA TRP A 310 7.69 -10.32 -32.70
C TRP A 310 8.06 -11.01 -31.38
N SER A 311 9.31 -11.47 -31.24
CA SER A 311 9.80 -12.00 -29.96
C SER A 311 9.91 -10.89 -28.92
N ALA A 312 10.64 -9.80 -29.25
CA ALA A 312 10.76 -8.66 -28.37
C ALA A 312 9.41 -7.98 -28.11
N TRP A 313 8.54 -7.95 -29.13
CA TRP A 313 7.18 -7.42 -28.98
C TRP A 313 6.36 -8.24 -27.98
N CYS A 314 6.37 -9.58 -28.07
CA CYS A 314 5.68 -10.46 -27.12
C CYS A 314 6.27 -10.38 -25.70
N ASP A 315 7.56 -10.08 -25.56
CA ASP A 315 8.19 -9.91 -24.24
C ASP A 315 7.64 -8.72 -23.46
N LEU A 316 6.93 -7.77 -24.10
CA LEU A 316 6.31 -6.61 -23.45
C LEU A 316 5.03 -6.92 -22.70
N PHE A 317 4.42 -8.07 -22.96
CA PHE A 317 3.15 -8.49 -22.38
C PHE A 317 3.36 -9.27 -21.08
N ALA A 318 2.49 -9.04 -20.11
CA ALA A 318 2.49 -9.79 -18.86
C ALA A 318 1.99 -11.23 -19.09
N ASP A 319 2.37 -12.16 -18.22
CA ASP A 319 1.97 -13.57 -18.38
C ASP A 319 0.44 -13.74 -18.42
N ASN A 320 -0.28 -12.90 -17.67
CA ASN A 320 -1.74 -12.85 -17.57
C ASN A 320 -2.42 -11.84 -18.51
N THR A 321 -1.74 -11.38 -19.57
CA THR A 321 -2.31 -10.44 -20.55
C THR A 321 -3.68 -10.88 -21.07
N VAL A 322 -4.57 -9.91 -21.26
CA VAL A 322 -5.77 -10.04 -22.09
C VAL A 322 -5.66 -9.10 -23.29
N MET A 323 -5.97 -9.60 -24.49
CA MET A 323 -5.95 -8.83 -25.73
C MET A 323 -7.26 -8.99 -26.51
N ASP A 324 -7.90 -7.86 -26.83
CA ASP A 324 -9.07 -7.76 -27.70
C ASP A 324 -8.67 -7.10 -29.03
N GLU A 325 -8.31 -7.92 -30.02
CA GLU A 325 -7.88 -7.47 -31.34
C GLU A 325 -9.03 -7.61 -32.35
N GLN A 326 -9.36 -6.54 -33.08
CA GLN A 326 -10.60 -6.46 -33.87
C GLN A 326 -10.65 -7.44 -35.06
N LEU A 327 -9.51 -7.93 -35.55
CA LEU A 327 -9.39 -8.92 -36.63
C LEU A 327 -9.14 -10.34 -36.10
N ALA A 328 -8.38 -10.49 -35.01
CA ALA A 328 -7.95 -11.78 -34.45
C ALA A 328 -8.81 -12.27 -33.28
N GLY A 329 -9.69 -11.41 -32.74
CA GLY A 329 -10.58 -11.73 -31.64
C GLY A 329 -9.92 -11.63 -30.26
N HIS A 330 -10.45 -12.39 -29.32
CA HIS A 330 -10.04 -12.38 -27.91
C HIS A 330 -8.90 -13.36 -27.65
N VAL A 331 -7.84 -12.89 -27.00
CA VAL A 331 -6.62 -13.65 -26.70
C VAL A 331 -6.29 -13.50 -25.21
N GLU A 332 -6.08 -14.62 -24.54
CA GLU A 332 -5.65 -14.65 -23.14
C GLU A 332 -4.26 -15.28 -23.02
N THR A 333 -3.46 -14.70 -22.13
CA THR A 333 -2.07 -15.04 -21.76
C THR A 333 -1.00 -14.72 -22.81
N ALA A 334 0.20 -14.40 -22.33
CA ALA A 334 1.36 -14.18 -23.19
C ALA A 334 1.76 -15.45 -23.98
N ALA A 335 1.48 -16.64 -23.45
CA ALA A 335 1.80 -17.91 -24.11
C ALA A 335 0.99 -18.10 -25.40
N THR A 336 -0.32 -17.83 -25.37
CA THR A 336 -1.18 -17.89 -26.57
C THR A 336 -0.76 -16.83 -27.59
N LEU A 337 -0.47 -15.61 -27.12
CA LEU A 337 -0.01 -14.51 -27.98
C LEU A 337 1.28 -14.88 -28.72
N ARG A 338 2.27 -15.46 -28.03
CA ARG A 338 3.52 -15.93 -28.67
C ARG A 338 3.29 -16.99 -29.73
N GLN A 339 2.36 -17.92 -29.51
CA GLN A 339 2.03 -18.94 -30.51
C GLN A 339 1.41 -18.32 -31.76
N MET A 340 0.50 -17.36 -31.59
CA MET A 340 -0.12 -16.63 -32.72
C MET A 340 0.93 -15.86 -33.52
N MET A 341 1.89 -15.22 -32.83
CA MET A 341 2.91 -14.38 -33.46
C MET A 341 4.13 -15.15 -33.98
N ALA A 342 4.20 -16.47 -33.77
CA ALA A 342 5.35 -17.31 -34.14
C ALA A 342 5.69 -17.26 -35.64
N ASN A 343 4.68 -17.03 -36.49
CA ASN A 343 4.85 -16.91 -37.95
C ASN A 343 4.69 -15.46 -38.45
N GLY A 344 4.73 -14.48 -37.54
CA GLY A 344 4.43 -13.08 -37.84
C GLY A 344 2.95 -12.81 -38.09
N LEU A 345 2.64 -11.63 -38.67
CA LEU A 345 1.26 -11.14 -38.79
C LEU A 345 0.38 -11.88 -39.82
N GLY A 346 0.94 -12.73 -40.68
CA GLY A 346 0.21 -13.39 -41.77
C GLY A 346 -0.38 -12.42 -42.80
N GLY A 347 -0.47 -12.79 -44.08
CA GLY A 347 -1.10 -11.95 -45.11
C GLY A 347 -0.31 -10.70 -45.54
N TYR A 348 0.54 -10.15 -44.68
CA TYR A 348 1.39 -8.99 -44.94
C TYR A 348 2.75 -9.38 -45.53
N ALA A 349 3.07 -8.84 -46.71
CA ALA A 349 4.44 -8.79 -47.24
C ALA A 349 5.26 -7.65 -46.61
N SER A 350 4.59 -6.57 -46.20
CA SER A 350 5.19 -5.50 -45.40
C SER A 350 4.16 -4.87 -44.46
N PHE A 351 4.62 -4.39 -43.32
CA PHE A 351 3.79 -3.81 -42.28
C PHE A 351 4.51 -2.65 -41.59
N ARG A 352 3.76 -1.61 -41.25
CA ARG A 352 4.21 -0.48 -40.44
C ARG A 352 3.02 0.06 -39.65
N ASN A 353 3.24 0.34 -38.38
CA ASN A 353 2.29 0.94 -37.45
C ASN A 353 2.92 2.19 -36.83
N GLU A 354 2.57 3.36 -37.34
CA GLU A 354 3.21 4.62 -36.95
C GLU A 354 2.33 5.40 -35.95
N PRO A 355 2.80 5.65 -34.72
CA PRO A 355 2.06 6.46 -33.75
C PRO A 355 1.94 7.91 -34.24
N LYS A 356 0.74 8.49 -34.12
CA LYS A 356 0.42 9.87 -34.54
C LYS A 356 0.04 10.77 -33.38
N HIS A 357 -0.61 10.21 -32.36
CA HIS A 357 -0.96 10.93 -31.14
C HIS A 357 -1.05 9.94 -29.98
N THR A 358 -0.44 10.28 -28.85
CA THR A 358 -0.38 9.43 -27.66
C THR A 358 -0.95 10.22 -26.48
N VAL A 359 -1.87 9.59 -25.75
CA VAL A 359 -2.34 10.04 -24.45
C VAL A 359 -1.95 8.96 -23.44
N LEU A 360 -1.09 9.31 -22.49
CA LEU A 360 -0.65 8.45 -21.41
C LEU A 360 -1.11 9.06 -20.08
N SER A 361 -1.79 8.27 -19.24
CA SER A 361 -2.27 8.70 -17.92
C SER A 361 -2.16 7.55 -16.93
N GLY A 362 -1.27 7.69 -15.94
CA GLY A 362 -0.98 6.62 -14.99
C GLY A 362 -0.50 5.35 -15.70
N ASN A 363 -1.18 4.24 -15.43
CA ASN A 363 -0.92 2.93 -16.03
C ASN A 363 -1.78 2.63 -17.27
N GLN A 364 -2.33 3.65 -17.93
CA GLN A 364 -3.15 3.48 -19.13
C GLN A 364 -2.68 4.38 -20.26
N ALA A 365 -2.77 3.88 -21.49
CA ALA A 365 -2.47 4.68 -22.67
C ALA A 365 -3.48 4.46 -23.79
N ALA A 366 -3.75 5.53 -24.56
CA ALA A 366 -4.44 5.46 -25.83
C ALA A 366 -3.55 6.08 -26.91
N VAL A 367 -3.34 5.35 -28.00
CA VAL A 367 -2.47 5.78 -29.10
C VAL A 367 -3.25 5.73 -30.41
N VAL A 368 -3.44 6.90 -31.02
CA VAL A 368 -3.88 7.01 -32.40
C VAL A 368 -2.67 6.75 -33.29
N SER A 369 -2.78 5.76 -34.16
CA SER A 369 -1.71 5.32 -35.06
C SER A 369 -2.21 5.20 -36.50
N GLN A 370 -1.26 5.13 -37.44
CA GLN A 370 -1.49 4.88 -38.84
C GLN A 370 -0.83 3.54 -39.20
N ILE A 371 -1.66 2.55 -39.52
CA ILE A 371 -1.18 1.30 -40.11
C ILE A 371 -1.07 1.48 -41.62
N THR A 372 0.05 1.04 -42.17
CA THR A 372 0.27 0.86 -43.61
C THR A 372 0.91 -0.49 -43.86
N GLY A 373 0.46 -1.20 -44.88
CA GLY A 373 1.06 -2.48 -45.26
C GLY A 373 0.81 -2.82 -46.71
N ARG A 374 1.41 -3.90 -47.18
CA ARG A 374 1.17 -4.48 -48.50
C ARG A 374 0.99 -5.99 -48.36
N THR A 375 -0.01 -6.56 -49.03
CA THR A 375 -0.22 -8.01 -49.04
C THR A 375 0.78 -8.73 -49.94
N HIS A 376 0.88 -10.06 -49.84
CA HIS A 376 1.73 -10.86 -50.74
C HIS A 376 1.31 -10.76 -52.21
N THR A 377 0.02 -10.59 -52.50
CA THR A 377 -0.50 -10.33 -53.84
C THR A 377 -0.34 -8.89 -54.32
N GLY A 378 0.22 -8.00 -53.48
CA GLY A 378 0.57 -6.62 -53.85
C GLY A 378 -0.53 -5.58 -53.60
N THR A 379 -1.54 -5.89 -52.79
CA THR A 379 -2.61 -4.94 -52.42
C THR A 379 -2.15 -4.05 -51.26
N ASP A 380 -2.32 -2.74 -51.38
CA ASP A 380 -1.96 -1.78 -50.32
C ASP A 380 -3.05 -1.66 -49.26
N ILE A 381 -2.63 -1.60 -47.99
CA ILE A 381 -3.46 -1.44 -46.80
C ILE A 381 -3.10 -0.12 -46.13
N SER A 382 -4.11 0.67 -45.76
CA SER A 382 -3.92 1.92 -45.03
C SER A 382 -5.12 2.19 -44.14
N ALA A 383 -4.90 2.28 -42.83
CA ALA A 383 -5.97 2.50 -41.85
C ALA A 383 -5.48 3.31 -40.64
N ARG A 384 -6.36 4.17 -40.10
CA ARG A 384 -6.16 4.78 -38.78
C ARG A 384 -6.70 3.84 -37.71
N VAL A 385 -5.92 3.68 -36.64
CA VAL A 385 -6.21 2.75 -35.55
C VAL A 385 -6.06 3.48 -34.23
N ILE A 386 -6.92 3.17 -33.26
CA ILE A 386 -6.72 3.51 -31.86
C ILE A 386 -6.31 2.25 -31.14
N ASN A 387 -5.13 2.26 -30.50
CA ASN A 387 -4.66 1.20 -29.62
C ASN A 387 -4.81 1.67 -28.17
N TYR A 388 -5.42 0.87 -27.31
CA TYR A 388 -5.52 1.13 -25.88
C TYR A 388 -4.75 0.09 -25.09
N PHE A 389 -4.07 0.54 -24.04
CA PHE A 389 -3.16 -0.26 -23.23
C PHE A 389 -3.45 -0.03 -21.74
N GLN A 390 -3.32 -1.09 -20.95
CA GLN A 390 -3.13 -1.01 -19.50
C GLN A 390 -1.84 -1.73 -19.12
N PHE A 391 -1.11 -1.16 -18.16
CA PHE A 391 0.17 -1.65 -17.69
C PHE A 391 0.09 -2.08 -16.22
N ASP A 392 0.90 -3.06 -15.84
CA ASP A 392 1.15 -3.38 -14.42
C ASP A 392 2.24 -2.47 -13.81
N ASP A 393 2.50 -2.67 -12.51
CA ASP A 393 3.51 -1.94 -11.75
C ASP A 393 4.95 -2.24 -12.23
N ALA A 394 5.16 -3.27 -13.07
CA ALA A 394 6.42 -3.59 -13.73
C ALA A 394 6.52 -3.01 -15.16
N GLY A 395 5.51 -2.28 -15.62
CA GLY A 395 5.46 -1.68 -16.96
C GLY A 395 5.08 -2.66 -18.07
N LYS A 396 4.67 -3.90 -17.77
CA LYS A 396 4.20 -4.88 -18.76
C LYS A 396 2.76 -4.60 -19.16
N ILE A 397 2.42 -4.90 -20.41
CA ILE A 397 1.06 -4.75 -20.91
C ILE A 397 0.18 -5.86 -20.31
N VAL A 398 -0.79 -5.52 -19.47
CA VAL A 398 -1.77 -6.47 -18.91
C VAL A 398 -3.07 -6.50 -19.70
N TYR A 399 -3.40 -5.40 -20.39
CA TYR A 399 -4.53 -5.33 -21.29
C TYR A 399 -4.18 -4.57 -22.57
N PHE A 400 -4.62 -5.09 -23.71
CA PHE A 400 -4.50 -4.42 -25.00
C PHE A 400 -5.80 -4.54 -25.79
N MET A 401 -6.22 -3.47 -26.44
CA MET A 401 -7.24 -3.54 -27.48
C MET A 401 -6.91 -2.61 -28.62
N ASN A 402 -7.43 -2.91 -29.81
CA ASN A 402 -7.41 -1.96 -30.92
C ASN A 402 -8.82 -1.71 -31.49
N THR A 403 -8.97 -0.55 -32.13
CA THR A 403 -10.21 -0.18 -32.82
C THR A 403 -9.89 0.54 -34.11
N HIS A 404 -10.48 0.06 -35.22
CA HIS A 404 -10.27 0.60 -36.55
C HIS A 404 -11.41 0.27 -37.53
N ASP A 405 -11.42 0.92 -38.70
CA ASP A 405 -12.21 0.46 -39.84
C ASP A 405 -11.60 -0.86 -40.37
N THR A 406 -12.40 -1.91 -40.49
CA THR A 406 -11.94 -3.24 -40.94
C THR A 406 -11.93 -3.38 -42.45
N VAL A 407 -12.58 -2.47 -43.19
CA VAL A 407 -12.66 -2.53 -44.67
C VAL A 407 -11.26 -2.52 -45.32
N PRO A 408 -10.29 -1.67 -44.91
CA PRO A 408 -8.95 -1.67 -45.49
C PRO A 408 -8.16 -2.97 -45.28
N PHE A 409 -8.54 -3.79 -44.30
CA PHE A 409 -7.83 -5.03 -43.94
C PHE A 409 -8.39 -6.27 -44.63
N GLN A 410 -9.54 -6.17 -45.31
CA GLN A 410 -10.18 -7.30 -46.02
C GLN A 410 -9.23 -8.09 -46.94
N PRO A 411 -8.29 -7.47 -47.68
CA PRO A 411 -7.35 -8.20 -48.53
C PRO A 411 -6.49 -9.24 -47.80
N LEU A 412 -6.27 -9.11 -46.49
CA LEU A 412 -5.47 -10.07 -45.71
C LEU A 412 -6.11 -11.45 -45.61
N PHE A 413 -7.44 -11.52 -45.73
CA PHE A 413 -8.21 -12.75 -45.62
C PHE A 413 -8.38 -13.49 -46.95
N ASP A 414 -7.82 -12.97 -48.05
CA ASP A 414 -7.76 -13.69 -49.32
C ASP A 414 -6.83 -14.92 -49.15
N PRO A 415 -7.29 -16.15 -49.47
CA PRO A 415 -6.45 -17.35 -49.43
C PRO A 415 -5.16 -17.24 -50.26
N ALA A 416 -5.11 -16.35 -51.27
CA ALA A 416 -3.89 -16.08 -52.02
C ALA A 416 -2.82 -15.31 -51.21
N ASN A 417 -3.20 -14.71 -50.08
CA ASN A 417 -2.32 -14.00 -49.16
C ASN A 417 -1.94 -14.85 -47.92
N THR A 418 -2.59 -15.98 -47.66
CA THR A 418 -2.12 -16.89 -46.61
C THR A 418 -0.90 -17.67 -47.13
N ALA A 419 0.25 -17.53 -46.47
CA ALA A 419 1.50 -18.15 -46.90
C ALA A 419 1.34 -19.66 -47.18
N PRO A 420 2.01 -20.22 -48.20
CA PRO A 420 1.97 -21.66 -48.44
C PRO A 420 2.57 -22.38 -47.23
N ALA A 421 1.84 -23.35 -46.68
CA ALA A 421 2.39 -24.29 -45.71
C ALA A 421 3.68 -24.88 -46.29
N THR A 422 4.78 -24.78 -45.54
CA THR A 422 6.04 -25.41 -45.90
C THR A 422 5.82 -26.93 -45.98
N GLU A 423 5.78 -27.47 -47.21
CA GLU A 423 5.96 -28.89 -47.44
C GLU A 423 7.36 -29.27 -46.93
N THR A 424 7.38 -30.16 -45.95
CA THR A 424 8.60 -30.78 -45.45
C THR A 424 9.12 -31.75 -46.52
N VAL A 425 10.36 -31.52 -46.97
CA VAL A 425 11.17 -32.49 -47.73
C VAL A 425 12.34 -32.94 -46.88
#